data_AF-A0A7S2VCD7-F1
#
_entry.id   AF-A0A7S2VCD7-F1
#
_cell.length_a   1.000
_cell.length_b   1.000
_cell.length_c   1.000
_cell.angle_alpha   90.00
_cell.angle_beta   90.00
_cell.angle_gamma   90.00
#
_symmetry.space_group_name_H-M   'P 1'
#
loop_
_entity.id
_entity.type
_entity.pdbx_description
1 polymer ?
#
loop_
_entity_poly.entity_id
_entity_poly.type
_entity_poly.pdbx_seq_one_letter_code
_entity_poly.pdbx_strand_id
1 'polypeptide(L)'
;YLFPCDAERVLRINCETEELKLVGPLLLDGENKFQNGFACRDGALYGIPQRSAGVLRIVPAAHEGEEDHVEIMDCGEELVGVKDKFEGGVLSPSDGCVYCIPLRAKTCVKIVPGPAPNQKGV
;
A
#
# COMPACT_ATOMS: atom_id res chain seq x y z
N TYR A 1 -9.68 5.16 4.28
CA TYR A 1 -8.29 5.69 4.33
C TYR A 1 -7.93 6.28 2.99
N LEU A 2 -7.13 7.33 2.96
CA LEU A 2 -6.64 7.98 1.77
C LEU A 2 -5.13 7.77 1.68
N PHE A 3 -4.69 7.24 0.54
CA PHE A 3 -3.28 6.97 0.27
C PHE A 3 -2.55 8.29 -0.06
N PRO A 4 -1.42 8.60 0.59
CA PRO A 4 -0.74 9.87 0.42
C PRO A 4 0.04 9.93 -0.90
N CYS A 5 -0.37 10.81 -1.82
CA CYS A 5 0.41 11.12 -3.02
C CYS A 5 1.62 11.99 -2.65
N ASP A 6 1.36 13.24 -2.25
CA ASP A 6 2.40 14.22 -1.88
C ASP A 6 2.42 14.50 -0.36
N ALA A 7 1.37 14.11 0.35
CA ALA A 7 1.30 14.22 1.81
C ALA A 7 2.29 13.27 2.50
N GLU A 8 2.67 13.57 3.73
CA GLU A 8 3.62 12.75 4.52
C GLU A 8 2.92 11.66 5.35
N ARG A 9 1.59 11.68 5.44
CA ARG A 9 0.81 10.80 6.32
C ARG A 9 -0.44 10.28 5.62
N VAL A 10 -0.87 9.09 6.01
CA VAL A 10 -2.16 8.53 5.61
C VAL A 10 -3.26 9.31 6.35
N LEU A 11 -4.31 9.69 5.62
CA LEU A 11 -5.51 10.26 6.23
C LEU A 11 -6.56 9.16 6.43
N ARG A 12 -7.03 8.98 7.66
CA ARG A 12 -8.18 8.16 8.02
C ARG A 12 -9.39 9.08 8.18
N ILE A 13 -10.52 8.69 7.61
CA ILE A 13 -11.81 9.35 7.76
C ILE A 13 -12.75 8.33 8.40
N ASN A 14 -13.35 8.69 9.53
CA ASN A 14 -14.51 7.97 10.04
C ASN A 14 -15.74 8.49 9.27
N CYS A 15 -16.36 7.64 8.46
CA CYS A 15 -17.50 8.05 7.64
C CYS A 15 -18.81 8.25 8.43
N GLU A 16 -18.88 7.80 9.68
CA GLU A 16 -20.05 7.99 10.55
C GLU A 16 -19.95 9.29 11.36
N THR A 17 -18.76 9.61 11.87
CA THR A 17 -18.52 10.80 12.72
C THR A 17 -17.88 11.97 11.98
N GLU A 18 -17.46 11.77 10.72
CA GLU A 18 -16.68 12.71 9.90
C GLU A 18 -15.30 13.08 10.48
N GLU A 19 -14.85 12.41 11.54
CA GLU A 19 -13.57 12.66 12.16
C GLU A 19 -12.39 12.28 11.25
N LEU A 20 -11.36 13.12 11.27
CA LEU A 20 -10.13 12.99 10.51
C LEU A 20 -8.97 12.63 11.44
N LYS A 21 -8.19 11.59 11.11
CA LYS A 21 -6.97 11.21 11.84
C LYS A 21 -5.80 11.00 10.88
N LEU A 22 -4.65 11.57 11.19
CA LEU A 22 -3.39 11.26 10.49
C LEU A 22 -2.72 10.05 11.15
N VAL A 23 -2.50 8.99 10.40
CA VAL A 23 -2.03 7.70 10.94
C VAL A 23 -0.69 7.28 10.35
N GLY A 24 0.05 6.44 11.08
CA GLY A 24 1.36 5.95 10.65
C GLY A 24 2.54 6.91 10.83
N PRO A 25 3.75 6.51 10.39
CA PRO A 25 4.94 7.34 10.41
C PRO A 25 4.91 8.43 9.31
N LEU A 26 5.89 9.33 9.33
CA LEU A 26 6.13 10.25 8.21
C LEU A 26 6.71 9.49 7.01
N LEU A 27 6.12 9.70 5.83
CA LEU A 27 6.52 9.10 4.56
C LEU A 27 7.24 10.16 3.72
N LEU A 28 8.58 10.18 3.85
CA LEU A 28 9.44 11.26 3.34
C LEU A 28 10.07 10.97 1.96
N ASP A 29 9.58 9.96 1.24
CA ASP A 29 10.05 9.58 -0.11
C ASP A 29 9.74 10.64 -1.20
N GLY A 30 9.26 11.82 -0.83
CA GLY A 30 8.92 12.91 -1.72
C GLY A 30 7.48 12.85 -2.27
N GLU A 31 7.30 13.29 -3.51
CA GLU A 31 6.02 13.42 -4.22
C GLU A 31 5.63 12.16 -5.01
N ASN A 32 4.37 12.07 -5.40
CA ASN A 32 3.81 11.00 -6.24
C ASN A 32 4.12 9.60 -5.69
N LYS A 33 4.01 9.42 -4.37
CA LYS A 33 4.42 8.18 -3.70
C LYS A 33 3.56 6.99 -4.10
N PHE A 34 2.24 7.13 -4.01
CA PHE A 34 1.28 6.07 -4.29
C PHE A 34 0.18 6.54 -5.23
N GLN A 35 -0.31 5.63 -6.08
CA GLN A 35 -1.41 5.87 -7.00
C GLN A 35 -2.39 4.71 -6.91
N ASN A 36 -3.64 4.97 -6.54
CA ASN A 36 -4.65 3.92 -6.29
C ASN A 36 -4.32 3.06 -5.04
N GLY A 37 -5.24 2.19 -4.64
CA GLY A 37 -5.03 1.19 -3.61
C GLY A 37 -6.29 0.38 -3.32
N PHE A 38 -6.13 -0.73 -2.60
CA PHE A 38 -7.14 -1.77 -2.47
C PHE A 38 -7.31 -2.19 -1.03
N ALA A 39 -8.56 -2.24 -0.55
CA ALA A 39 -8.90 -3.01 0.64
C ALA A 39 -8.89 -4.50 0.26
N CYS A 40 -8.16 -5.30 1.03
CA CYS A 40 -7.93 -6.69 0.73
C CYS A 40 -8.58 -7.62 1.77
N ARG A 41 -8.66 -8.91 1.42
CA ARG A 41 -9.33 -9.96 2.20
C ARG A 41 -8.76 -10.20 3.61
N ASP A 42 -7.55 -9.72 3.87
CA ASP A 42 -6.89 -9.79 5.17
C ASP A 42 -7.21 -8.60 6.07
N GLY A 43 -8.11 -7.70 5.63
CA GLY A 43 -8.48 -6.49 6.35
C GLY A 43 -7.49 -5.35 6.20
N ALA A 44 -6.33 -5.58 5.56
CA ALA A 44 -5.36 -4.54 5.28
C ALA A 44 -5.69 -3.81 3.97
N LEU A 45 -5.13 -2.61 3.84
CA LEU A 45 -5.19 -1.81 2.62
C LEU A 45 -3.80 -1.70 2.01
N TYR A 46 -3.74 -1.78 0.68
CA TYR A 46 -2.49 -1.78 -0.07
C TYR A 46 -2.48 -0.65 -1.11
N GLY A 47 -1.57 0.30 -0.97
CA GLY A 47 -1.35 1.38 -1.94
C GLY A 47 -0.30 1.01 -2.97
N ILE A 48 -0.63 1.17 -4.27
CA ILE A 48 0.29 0.82 -5.36
C ILE A 48 1.44 1.86 -5.39
N PRO A 49 2.72 1.44 -5.40
CA PRO A 49 3.84 2.37 -5.45
C PRO A 49 3.92 3.04 -6.82
N GLN A 50 4.02 4.37 -6.84
CA GLN A 50 4.30 5.11 -8.06
C GLN A 50 5.75 5.60 -8.07
N ARG A 51 6.15 6.37 -7.05
CA ARG A 51 7.55 6.74 -6.80
C ARG A 51 8.10 6.28 -5.45
N SER A 52 7.26 5.83 -4.52
CA SER A 52 7.74 5.24 -3.26
C SER A 52 8.59 4.01 -3.51
N ALA A 53 9.55 3.71 -2.63
CA ALA A 53 10.42 2.54 -2.75
C ALA A 53 9.65 1.21 -2.75
N GLY A 54 8.48 1.14 -2.10
CA GLY A 54 7.73 -0.09 -1.93
C GLY A 54 6.22 0.11 -1.83
N VAL A 55 5.48 -0.98 -1.64
CA VAL A 55 4.02 -0.98 -1.51
C VAL A 55 3.62 -0.45 -0.14
N LEU A 56 2.70 0.52 -0.08
CA LEU A 56 2.15 0.98 1.20
C LEU A 56 1.19 -0.08 1.74
N ARG A 57 1.38 -0.54 2.98
CA ARG A 57 0.42 -1.38 3.70
C ARG A 57 -0.12 -0.64 4.91
N ILE A 58 -1.44 -0.67 5.07
CA ILE A 58 -2.16 -0.10 6.21
C ILE A 58 -2.99 -1.22 6.83
N VAL A 59 -2.75 -1.52 8.10
CA VAL A 59 -3.58 -2.42 8.89
C VAL A 59 -4.39 -1.57 9.87
N PRO A 60 -5.71 -1.49 9.70
CA PRO A 60 -6.58 -0.79 10.62
C PRO A 60 -6.43 -1.30 12.06
N ALA A 61 -6.55 -0.39 13.03
CA ALA A 61 -6.70 -0.75 14.44
C ALA A 61 -7.87 -1.73 14.63
N ALA A 62 -7.69 -2.76 15.46
CA ALA A 62 -8.75 -3.75 15.71
C ALA A 62 -9.85 -3.17 16.61
N HIS A 63 -9.46 -2.29 17.53
CA HIS A 63 -10.35 -1.68 18.51
C HIS A 63 -10.14 -0.16 18.62
N GLU A 64 -11.17 0.51 19.12
CA GLU A 64 -11.08 1.94 19.43
C GLU A 64 -10.01 2.20 20.50
N GLY A 65 -9.18 3.23 20.30
CA GLY A 65 -8.05 3.55 21.17
C GLY A 65 -6.72 2.89 20.77
N GLU A 66 -6.73 1.92 19.86
CA GLU A 66 -5.51 1.39 19.26
C GLU A 66 -5.03 2.23 18.07
N GLU A 67 -3.76 2.06 17.70
CA GLU A 67 -3.14 2.75 16.57
C GLU A 67 -3.16 1.87 15.32
N ASP A 68 -3.46 2.49 14.17
CA ASP A 68 -3.33 1.85 12.86
C ASP A 68 -1.85 1.58 12.58
N HIS A 69 -1.54 0.40 12.05
CA HIS A 69 -0.19 0.08 11.62
C HIS A 69 0.01 0.46 10.15
N VAL A 70 1.09 1.18 9.84
CA VAL A 70 1.41 1.63 8.49
C VAL A 70 2.88 1.34 8.20
N GLU A 71 3.14 0.64 7.10
CA GLU A 71 4.48 0.26 6.68
C GLU A 71 4.66 0.35 5.16
N ILE A 72 5.91 0.44 4.71
CA ILE A 72 6.27 0.28 3.30
C ILE A 72 6.87 -1.12 3.14
N MET A 73 6.18 -1.97 2.39
CA MET A 73 6.64 -3.30 2.05
C MET A 73 7.60 -3.24 0.86
N ASP A 74 8.74 -3.90 0.98
CA ASP A 74 9.66 -4.06 -0.14
C ASP A 74 8.96 -4.71 -1.36
N CYS A 75 9.27 -4.20 -2.54
CA CYS A 75 8.75 -4.75 -3.80
C CYS A 75 9.87 -5.08 -4.80
N GLY A 76 11.10 -5.29 -4.32
CA GLY A 76 12.27 -5.57 -5.12
C GLY A 76 13.19 -4.36 -5.28
N GLU A 77 14.49 -4.57 -5.03
CA GLU A 77 15.53 -3.55 -5.13
C GLU A 77 15.60 -2.91 -6.52
N GLU A 78 15.26 -3.65 -7.58
CA GLU A 78 15.24 -3.16 -8.95
C GLU A 78 14.18 -2.10 -9.22
N LEU A 79 13.16 -2.00 -8.35
CA LEU A 79 12.11 -1.00 -8.43
C LEU A 79 12.42 0.25 -7.60
N VAL A 80 13.47 0.23 -6.77
CA VAL A 80 13.89 1.41 -6.00
C VAL A 80 14.38 2.49 -6.95
N GLY A 81 13.88 3.72 -6.77
CA GLY A 81 14.26 4.88 -7.61
C GLY A 81 13.63 4.90 -9.02
N VAL A 82 12.93 3.85 -9.44
CA VAL A 82 12.13 3.88 -10.68
C VAL A 82 10.96 4.85 -10.47
N LYS A 83 10.87 5.87 -11.33
CA LYS A 83 9.77 6.83 -11.32
C LYS A 83 8.63 6.35 -12.21
N ASP A 84 7.41 6.58 -11.73
CA ASP A 84 6.16 6.31 -12.45
C ASP A 84 6.04 4.82 -12.82
N LYS A 85 6.23 3.97 -11.81
CA LYS A 85 6.30 2.50 -11.93
C LYS A 85 5.02 1.88 -12.46
N PHE A 86 3.86 2.23 -11.88
CA PHE A 86 2.59 1.55 -12.09
C PHE A 86 1.45 2.56 -12.25
N GLU A 87 0.57 2.36 -13.22
CA GLU A 87 -0.60 3.24 -13.42
C GLU A 87 -1.80 2.87 -12.53
N GLY A 88 -1.73 1.73 -11.85
CA GLY A 88 -2.73 1.25 -10.91
C GLY A 88 -2.55 -0.24 -10.63
N GLY A 89 -3.64 -0.91 -10.27
CA GLY A 89 -3.67 -2.35 -10.12
C GLY A 89 -5.06 -2.92 -10.30
N VAL A 90 -5.17 -4.24 -10.22
CA VAL A 90 -6.43 -4.98 -10.28
C VAL A 90 -6.47 -6.01 -9.17
N LEU A 91 -7.56 -6.01 -8.39
CA LEU A 91 -7.85 -7.09 -7.45
C LEU A 91 -8.43 -8.29 -8.20
N SER A 92 -7.74 -9.41 -8.14
CA SER A 92 -8.14 -10.65 -8.79
C SER A 92 -9.19 -11.39 -7.96
N PRO A 93 -10.38 -11.69 -8.50
CA PRO A 93 -11.42 -12.41 -7.78
C PRO A 93 -11.08 -13.90 -7.58
N SER A 94 -10.14 -14.47 -8.34
CA SER A 94 -9.81 -15.90 -8.27
C SER A 94 -8.82 -16.25 -7.17
N ASP A 95 -7.89 -15.34 -6.85
CA ASP A 95 -6.86 -15.59 -5.82
C ASP A 95 -6.78 -14.49 -4.75
N GLY A 96 -7.59 -13.43 -4.87
CA GLY A 96 -7.62 -12.32 -3.92
C GLY A 96 -6.33 -11.51 -3.88
N CYS A 97 -5.45 -11.65 -4.87
CA CYS A 97 -4.21 -10.88 -4.98
C CYS A 97 -4.42 -9.60 -5.77
N VAL A 98 -3.58 -8.61 -5.54
CA VAL A 98 -3.55 -7.38 -6.35
C VAL A 98 -2.40 -7.46 -7.34
N TYR A 99 -2.70 -7.21 -8.61
CA TYR A 99 -1.72 -7.20 -9.69
C TYR A 99 -1.50 -5.75 -10.13
N CYS A 100 -0.31 -5.21 -9.90
CA CYS A 100 0.05 -3.86 -10.30
C CYS A 100 0.24 -3.80 -11.83
N ILE A 101 -0.38 -2.83 -12.50
CA ILE A 101 -0.28 -2.64 -13.95
C ILE A 101 0.96 -1.79 -14.25
N PRO A 102 2.00 -2.33 -14.92
CA PRO A 102 3.22 -1.59 -15.21
C PRO A 102 2.96 -0.39 -16.13
N LEU A 103 3.56 0.74 -15.78
CA LEU A 103 3.67 1.91 -16.65
C LEU A 103 5.10 2.02 -17.19
N ARG A 104 6.09 2.25 -16.30
CA ARG A 104 7.51 2.27 -16.67
C ARG A 104 8.32 1.10 -16.09
N ALA A 105 7.78 0.41 -15.09
CA ALA A 105 8.40 -0.78 -14.53
C ALA A 105 8.57 -1.86 -15.62
N LYS A 106 9.67 -2.62 -15.54
CA LYS A 106 9.96 -3.75 -16.45
C LYS A 106 9.51 -5.11 -15.89
N THR A 107 8.98 -5.09 -14.68
CA THR A 107 8.43 -6.24 -13.96
C THR A 107 7.03 -5.88 -13.45
N CYS A 108 6.20 -6.90 -13.24
CA CYS A 108 4.91 -6.75 -12.56
C CYS A 108 5.07 -7.05 -11.07
N VAL A 109 4.40 -6.30 -10.20
CA VAL A 109 4.29 -6.61 -8.78
C VAL A 109 2.97 -7.32 -8.52
N LYS A 110 3.03 -8.50 -7.88
CA LYS A 110 1.88 -9.21 -7.32
C LYS A 110 1.90 -9.05 -5.81
N ILE A 111 0.91 -8.33 -5.27
CA ILE A 111 0.70 -8.20 -3.84
C ILE A 111 -0.17 -9.38 -3.39
N VAL A 112 0.31 -10.13 -2.40
CA VAL A 112 -0.40 -11.27 -1.80
C VAL A 112 -0.88 -10.85 -0.42
N PRO A 113 -2.19 -10.55 -0.25
CA PRO A 113 -2.72 -10.18 1.06
C PRO A 113 -2.72 -11.34 2.04
N GLY A 114 -2.42 -11.02 3.30
CA GLY A 114 -2.25 -11.97 4.40
C GLY A 114 -0.83 -12.01 4.96
N PRO A 115 -0.55 -12.93 5.90
CA PRO A 115 0.80 -13.13 6.42
C PRO A 115 1.76 -13.48 5.29
N ALA A 116 3.02 -13.07 5.44
CA ALA A 116 4.08 -13.42 4.48
C ALA A 116 4.02 -14.92 4.21
N PRO A 117 4.02 -15.35 2.94
CA PRO A 117 4.03 -16.77 2.62
C PRO A 117 5.25 -17.38 3.30
N ASN A 118 5.06 -18.50 4.00
CA ASN A 118 6.19 -19.25 4.57
C ASN A 118 7.23 -19.42 3.46
N GLN A 119 8.40 -18.80 3.64
CA GLN A 119 9.52 -19.01 2.74
C GLN A 119 9.79 -20.52 2.78
N LYS A 120 9.39 -21.23 1.73
CA LYS A 120 9.75 -22.63 1.59
C LYS A 120 11.27 -22.63 1.56
N GLY A 121 11.87 -23.21 2.59
CA GLY A 121 13.32 -23.35 2.70
C GLY A 121 13.87 -23.89 1.40
N VAL A 122 14.88 -23.21 0.87
CA VAL A 122 15.80 -23.75 -0.13
C VAL A 122 16.68 -24.78 0.55
#